data_AF-A0A7R9JGJ8-F1
#
_entry.id   AF-A0A7R9JGJ8-F1
#
_cell.length_a   1.000
_cell.length_b   1.000
_cell.length_c   1.000
_cell.angle_alpha   90.00
_cell.angle_beta   90.00
_cell.angle_gamma   90.00
#
_symmetry.space_group_name_H-M   'P 1'
#
loop_
_entity.id
_entity.type
_entity.pdbx_description
1 polymer ?
#
loop_
_entity_poly.entity_id
_entity_poly.type
_entity_poly.pdbx_seq_one_letter_code
_entity_poly.pdbx_strand_id
1 'polypeptide(L)'
;MVYNQVLDGTVGEFRVLLSTSRYNQVLDGTVGEFRVLLSISQYNQVLDGTVREFRVLLSTSRYNQYNQVLDGTVGEFRVLLSTSQYNQVLDGTVGEFREL
;
A
#
# COMPACT_ATOMS: atom_id res chain seq x y z
N MET A 1 -1.85 6.91 17.38
CA MET A 1 -1.01 7.85 16.62
C MET A 1 -1.39 7.77 15.15
N VAL A 2 -1.43 8.89 14.42
CA VAL A 2 -1.75 8.89 12.99
C VAL A 2 -0.49 9.29 12.24
N TYR A 3 -0.13 8.54 11.21
CA TYR A 3 0.97 8.87 10.31
C TYR A 3 0.42 9.13 8.91
N ASN A 4 0.81 10.26 8.33
CA ASN A 4 0.44 10.65 6.98
C ASN A 4 1.70 10.82 6.16
N GLN A 5 1.72 10.26 4.96
CA GLN A 5 2.84 10.35 4.05
C GLN A 5 2.37 10.70 2.65
N VAL A 6 3.07 11.64 2.03
CA VAL A 6 2.91 11.98 0.62
C VAL A 6 4.24 11.75 -0.05
N LEU A 7 4.22 11.02 -1.16
CA LEU A 7 5.36 10.87 -2.04
C LEU A 7 4.96 11.37 -3.43
N ASP A 8 5.74 12.31 -3.95
CA ASP A 8 5.60 12.87 -5.29
C ASP A 8 6.95 12.72 -6.01
N GLY A 9 6.94 12.06 -7.17
CA GLY A 9 8.08 11.98 -8.07
C GLY A 9 8.60 10.56 -8.29
N THR A 10 9.90 10.44 -8.57
CA THR A 10 10.54 9.16 -8.91
C THR A 10 11.42 8.67 -7.77
N VAL A 11 11.16 7.46 -7.29
CA VAL A 11 11.93 6.81 -6.22
C VAL A 11 12.38 5.42 -6.63
N GLY A 12 13.66 5.10 -6.43
CA GLY A 12 14.18 3.76 -6.67
C GLY A 12 13.59 2.74 -5.70
N GLU A 13 13.70 3.02 -4.39
CA GLU A 13 13.22 2.16 -3.32
C GLU A 13 12.49 2.98 -2.25
N PHE A 14 11.28 2.57 -1.91
CA PHE A 14 10.48 3.14 -0.85
C PHE A 14 10.14 2.06 0.19
N ARG A 15 10.56 2.24 1.44
CA ARG A 15 10.30 1.30 2.53
C ARG A 15 9.73 1.97 3.76
N VAL A 16 8.69 1.36 4.33
CA VAL A 16 8.08 1.79 5.60
C VAL A 16 7.96 0.60 6.54
N LEU A 17 8.43 0.80 7.77
CA LEU A 17 8.22 -0.09 8.90
C LEU A 17 7.66 0.73 10.07
N LEU A 18 6.41 0.49 10.44
CA LEU A 18 5.75 1.31 11.46
C LEU A 18 4.75 0.51 12.30
N SER A 19 4.68 0.86 13.58
CA SER A 19 3.60 0.48 14.49
C SER A 19 2.85 1.74 14.91
N THR A 20 1.58 1.85 14.52
CA THR A 20 0.76 3.06 14.73
C THR A 20 -0.71 2.69 14.72
N SER A 21 -1.63 3.60 15.06
CA SER A 21 -3.06 3.27 14.98
C SER A 21 -3.59 3.41 13.55
N ARG A 22 -3.09 4.41 12.80
CA ARG A 22 -3.51 4.69 11.43
C ARG A 22 -2.34 5.14 10.57
N TYR A 23 -2.28 4.63 9.34
CA TYR A 23 -1.35 5.06 8.31
C TYR A 23 -2.14 5.45 7.06
N ASN A 24 -1.96 6.70 6.62
CA ASN A 24 -2.51 7.18 5.35
C ASN A 24 -1.35 7.53 4.42
N GLN A 25 -1.46 7.12 3.17
CA GLN A 25 -0.47 7.38 2.16
C GLN A 25 -1.08 7.85 0.85
N VAL A 26 -0.45 8.85 0.25
CA VAL A 26 -0.65 9.24 -1.13
C VAL A 26 0.68 9.08 -1.86
N LEU A 27 0.66 8.40 -2.98
CA LEU A 27 1.81 8.28 -3.88
C LEU A 27 1.37 8.74 -5.26
N ASP A 28 2.07 9.74 -5.78
CA ASP A 28 1.97 10.25 -7.14
C ASP A 28 3.34 10.09 -7.80
N GLY A 29 3.42 9.28 -8.86
CA GLY A 29 4.64 9.14 -9.66
C GLY A 29 5.14 7.70 -9.82
N THR A 30 6.46 7.52 -9.84
CA THR A 30 7.09 6.26 -10.24
C THR A 30 7.95 5.66 -9.12
N VAL A 31 7.70 4.40 -8.76
CA VAL A 31 8.49 3.68 -7.75
C VAL A 31 9.01 2.34 -8.27
N GLY A 32 10.32 2.11 -8.11
CA GLY A 32 10.96 0.85 -8.49
C GLY A 32 10.60 -0.32 -7.56
N GLU A 33 10.79 -0.14 -6.25
CA GLU A 33 10.38 -1.09 -5.21
C GLU A 33 9.62 -0.35 -4.11
N PHE A 34 8.37 -0.73 -3.90
CA PHE A 34 7.50 -0.20 -2.87
C PHE A 34 7.23 -1.29 -1.83
N ARG A 35 7.68 -1.10 -0.58
CA ARG A 35 7.48 -2.07 0.49
C ARG A 35 6.99 -1.44 1.78
N VAL A 36 5.88 -1.97 2.28
CA VAL A 36 5.25 -1.50 3.52
C VAL A 36 5.03 -2.67 4.45
N LEU A 37 5.55 -2.56 5.67
CA LEU A 37 5.32 -3.49 6.77
C LEU A 37 4.71 -2.74 7.95
N LEU A 38 3.45 -3.04 8.25
CA LEU A 38 2.67 -2.29 9.22
C LEU A 38 2.03 -3.17 10.27
N SER A 39 2.08 -2.69 11.51
CA SER A 39 1.34 -3.19 12.66
C SER A 39 0.34 -2.12 13.09
N ILE A 40 -0.84 -2.09 12.45
CA ILE A 40 -1.79 -0.97 12.57
C ILE A 40 -3.24 -1.43 12.51
N SER A 41 -4.18 -0.55 12.88
CA SER A 41 -5.63 -0.80 12.77
C SER A 41 -6.27 -0.28 11.49
N GLN A 42 -5.70 0.75 10.86
CA GLN A 42 -6.27 1.33 9.63
C GLN A 42 -5.18 1.73 8.65
N TYR A 43 -5.24 1.14 7.45
CA TYR A 43 -4.40 1.47 6.31
C TYR A 43 -5.25 2.09 5.20
N ASN A 44 -4.91 3.30 4.78
CA ASN A 44 -5.48 3.90 3.58
C ASN A 44 -4.37 4.30 2.63
N GLN A 45 -4.48 3.88 1.37
CA GLN A 45 -3.54 4.27 0.33
C GLN A 45 -4.28 4.76 -0.90
N VAL A 46 -3.76 5.84 -1.47
CA VAL A 46 -4.04 6.27 -2.84
C VAL A 46 -2.74 6.18 -3.60
N LEU A 47 -2.75 5.44 -4.70
CA LEU A 47 -1.65 5.38 -5.66
C LEU A 47 -2.14 5.94 -7.00
N ASP A 48 -1.42 6.93 -7.52
CA ASP A 48 -1.51 7.43 -8.89
C ASP A 48 -0.12 7.26 -9.52
N GLY A 49 -0.01 6.46 -10.58
CA GLY A 49 1.22 6.32 -11.35
C GLY A 49 1.72 4.88 -11.49
N THR A 50 3.03 4.68 -11.46
CA THR A 50 3.66 3.40 -11.84
C THR A 50 4.51 2.81 -10.73
N VAL A 51 4.25 1.55 -10.38
CA VAL A 51 5.07 0.79 -9.44
C VAL A 51 5.52 -0.52 -10.07
N ARG A 52 6.84 -0.77 -10.11
CA ARG A 52 7.34 -2.03 -10.69
C ARG A 52 7.13 -3.22 -9.75
N GLU A 53 7.49 -3.08 -8.47
CA GLU A 53 7.21 -4.06 -7.42
C GLU A 53 6.51 -3.42 -6.23
N PHE A 54 5.31 -3.88 -5.92
CA PHE A 54 4.50 -3.41 -4.81
C PHE A 54 4.29 -4.52 -3.80
N ARG A 55 4.70 -4.29 -2.55
CA ARG A 55 4.54 -5.25 -1.44
C ARG A 55 3.97 -4.60 -0.20
N VAL A 56 2.81 -5.08 0.26
CA VAL A 56 2.23 -4.69 1.55
C VAL A 56 2.06 -5.91 2.44
N LEU A 57 2.62 -5.82 3.65
CA LEU A 57 2.37 -6.75 4.73
C LEU A 57 1.72 -6.00 5.88
N LEU A 58 0.45 -6.32 6.13
CA LEU A 58 -0.34 -5.72 7.19
C LEU A 58 -0.67 -6.77 8.24
N SER A 59 -0.14 -6.57 9.44
CA SER A 59 -0.41 -7.41 10.60
C SER A 59 -1.14 -6.61 11.67
N THR A 60 -1.88 -7.31 12.53
CA THR A 60 -2.52 -6.88 13.80
C THR A 60 -4.05 -6.80 13.84
N SER A 61 -4.61 -5.94 14.70
CA SER A 61 -5.74 -6.17 15.61
C SER A 61 -7.07 -6.73 15.03
N ARG A 62 -7.98 -7.12 15.95
CA ARG A 62 -9.31 -7.71 15.69
C ARG A 62 -10.21 -6.88 14.76
N TYR A 63 -9.84 -5.64 14.42
CA TYR A 63 -10.63 -4.70 13.63
C TYR A 63 -9.77 -3.92 12.62
N ASN A 64 -8.92 -4.64 11.89
CA ASN A 64 -8.06 -4.05 10.87
C ASN A 64 -8.82 -3.74 9.58
N GLN A 65 -8.68 -2.50 9.09
CA GLN A 65 -9.26 -2.04 7.82
C GLN A 65 -8.17 -1.69 6.81
N TYR A 66 -8.29 -2.24 5.62
CA TYR A 66 -7.44 -1.92 4.47
C TYR A 66 -8.29 -1.30 3.37
N ASN A 67 -7.96 -0.06 3.00
CA ASN A 67 -8.54 0.61 1.83
C ASN A 67 -7.41 1.03 0.88
N GLN A 68 -7.54 0.64 -0.38
CA GLN A 68 -6.63 1.05 -1.43
C GLN A 68 -7.41 1.57 -2.63
N VAL A 69 -6.97 2.70 -3.17
CA VAL A 69 -7.33 3.18 -4.49
C VAL A 69 -6.07 3.18 -5.33
N LEU A 70 -6.13 2.52 -6.48
CA LEU A 70 -5.03 2.40 -7.42
C LEU A 70 -5.48 2.93 -8.79
N ASP A 71 -4.89 4.05 -9.19
CA ASP A 71 -4.93 4.58 -10.55
C ASP A 71 -3.53 4.41 -11.18
N GLY A 72 -3.45 3.71 -12.32
CA GLY A 72 -2.19 3.51 -13.02
C GLY A 72 -1.70 2.05 -13.09
N THR A 73 -0.37 1.83 -13.08
CA THR A 73 0.23 0.55 -13.46
C THR A 73 1.07 -0.06 -12.34
N VAL A 74 0.80 -1.32 -12.01
CA VAL A 74 1.65 -2.12 -11.13
C VAL A 74 2.18 -3.35 -11.87
N GLY A 75 3.50 -3.55 -11.87
CA GLY A 75 4.11 -4.74 -12.45
C GLY A 75 3.79 -5.99 -11.64
N GLU A 76 4.37 -6.09 -10.44
CA GLU A 76 4.06 -7.13 -9.46
C GLU A 76 3.40 -6.53 -8.22
N PHE A 77 2.25 -7.06 -7.84
CA PHE A 77 1.52 -6.69 -6.64
C PHE A 77 1.45 -7.87 -5.68
N ARG A 78 2.00 -7.73 -4.47
CA ARG A 78 1.98 -8.75 -3.43
C ARG A 78 1.39 -8.20 -2.14
N VAL A 79 0.39 -8.88 -1.61
CA VAL A 79 -0.29 -8.46 -0.39
C VAL A 79 -0.46 -9.64 0.57
N LEU A 80 -0.16 -9.42 1.84
CA LEU A 80 -0.50 -10.32 2.93
C LEU A 80 -1.21 -9.50 4.01
N LEU A 81 -2.50 -9.77 4.19
CA LEU A 81 -3.37 -9.01 5.08
C LEU A 81 -3.97 -9.88 6.16
N SER A 82 -3.72 -9.51 7.41
CA SER A 82 -4.55 -9.93 8.54
C SER A 82 -5.57 -8.82 8.83
N THR A 83 -6.61 -8.72 7.98
CA THR A 83 -7.64 -7.67 8.06
C THR A 83 -9.04 -8.23 8.22
N SER A 84 -9.89 -7.50 8.95
CA SER A 84 -11.32 -7.82 9.05
C SER A 84 -12.14 -7.20 7.91
N GLN A 85 -11.62 -6.15 7.28
CA GLN A 85 -12.25 -5.48 6.15
C GLN A 85 -11.21 -5.10 5.10
N TYR A 86 -11.51 -5.46 3.85
CA TYR A 86 -10.67 -5.19 2.68
C TYR A 86 -11.52 -4.51 1.61
N ASN A 87 -11.12 -3.30 1.21
CA ASN A 87 -11.68 -2.61 0.05
C ASN A 87 -10.54 -2.19 -0.87
N GLN A 88 -10.67 -2.56 -2.15
CA GLN A 88 -9.74 -2.15 -3.18
C GLN A 88 -10.54 -1.63 -4.38
N VAL A 89 -10.14 -0.47 -4.87
CA VAL A 89 -10.61 0.10 -6.14
C VAL A 89 -9.41 0.16 -7.06
N LEU A 90 -9.55 -0.42 -8.24
CA LEU A 90 -8.53 -0.45 -9.27
C LEU A 90 -9.08 0.21 -10.54
N ASP A 91 -8.44 1.29 -10.95
CA ASP A 91 -8.58 1.93 -12.26
C ASP A 91 -7.22 1.91 -12.95
N GLY A 92 -6.81 0.75 -13.44
CA GLY A 92 -5.43 0.57 -13.85
C GLY A 92 -5.09 -0.85 -14.26
N THR A 93 -3.80 -1.10 -14.48
CA THR A 93 -3.29 -2.40 -14.88
C THR A 93 -2.40 -2.99 -13.79
N VAL A 94 -2.70 -4.23 -13.39
CA VAL A 94 -1.81 -5.04 -12.56
C VAL A 94 -1.31 -6.21 -13.40
N GLY A 95 0.00 -6.32 -13.60
CA GLY A 95 0.60 -7.38 -14.39
C GLY A 95 0.48 -8.74 -13.69
N GLU A 96 0.96 -8.81 -12.45
CA GLU A 96 0.83 -9.99 -11.60
C GLU A 96 0.30 -9.60 -10.22
N PHE A 97 -0.76 -10.27 -9.76
CA PHE A 97 -1.31 -10.12 -8.41
C PHE A 97 -1.13 -11.42 -7.61
N ARG A 98 -0.56 -11.32 -6.41
CA ARG A 98 -0.45 -12.42 -5.46
C ARG A 98 -0.93 -12.01 -4.07
N GLU A 99 -1.91 -12.74 -3.56
CA GLU A 99 -2.27 -12.74 -2.15
C GLU A 99 -1.49 -13.88 -1.46
N LEU A 100 -0.78 -13.55 -0.39
CA LEU A 100 0.00 -14.46 0.46
C LEU A 100 -0.72 -14.65 1.80
#